data_AF-A0A538GFL4-F1
#
_entry.id   AF-A0A538GFL4-F1
#
_cell.length_a   1.000
_cell.length_b   1.000
_cell.length_c   1.000
_cell.angle_alpha   90.00
_cell.angle_beta   90.00
_cell.angle_gamma   90.00
#
_symmetry.space_group_name_H-M   'P 1'
#
loop_
_entity.id
_entity.type
_entity.pdbx_description
1 polymer ?
#
loop_
_entity_poly.entity_id
_entity_poly.type
_entity_poly.pdbx_seq_one_letter_code
_entity_poly.pdbx_strand_id
1 'polypeptide(L)'
;MNATTVVSTDLLTPLGAYLRLRESGVAAFLLESVEHGRLGRHSFIGAGSRLVGFAEAADLGAAAVGYLGYEHAATLEPSVSLPAAGRELPKSGFVVADTLVRFDHGLGMAEVLCGDPGRV
;
A
#
# COMPACT_ATOMS: atom_id res chain seq x y z
N MET A 1 23.05 -16.37 5.19
CA MET A 1 21.92 -16.43 6.14
C MET A 1 20.67 -16.14 5.33
N ASN A 2 19.74 -17.10 5.19
CA ASN A 2 18.44 -16.79 4.59
C ASN A 2 17.70 -15.88 5.57
N ALA A 3 17.43 -14.64 5.18
CA ALA A 3 16.62 -13.75 5.99
C ALA A 3 15.24 -14.39 6.13
N THR A 4 14.79 -14.62 7.37
CA THR A 4 13.46 -15.15 7.63
C THR A 4 12.44 -14.12 7.16
N THR A 5 11.58 -14.49 6.21
CA THR A 5 10.52 -13.62 5.70
C THR A 5 9.34 -13.51 6.66
N VAL A 6 9.32 -14.31 7.72
CA VAL A 6 8.28 -14.36 8.75
C VAL A 6 8.77 -13.71 10.05
N VAL A 7 7.96 -12.79 10.58
CA VAL A 7 8.18 -12.05 11.83
C VAL A 7 7.05 -12.41 12.81
N SER A 8 7.37 -12.67 14.08
CA SER A 8 6.35 -12.83 15.12
C SER A 8 5.62 -11.51 15.36
N THR A 9 4.30 -11.56 15.55
CA THR A 9 3.47 -10.37 15.81
C THR A 9 3.15 -10.17 17.30
N ASP A 10 3.76 -10.95 18.20
CA ASP A 10 3.46 -10.87 19.64
C ASP A 10 3.75 -9.47 20.22
N LEU A 11 4.78 -8.80 19.68
CA LEU A 11 5.21 -7.46 20.09
C LEU A 11 5.13 -6.42 18.97
N LEU A 12 4.57 -6.79 17.82
CA LEU A 12 4.48 -5.92 16.66
C LEU A 12 3.06 -5.94 16.12
N THR A 13 2.40 -4.78 16.20
CA THR A 13 1.07 -4.57 15.60
C THR A 13 1.21 -3.99 14.19
N PRO A 14 0.18 -4.11 13.33
CA PRO A 14 0.19 -3.45 12.02
C PRO A 14 0.47 -1.95 12.09
N LEU A 15 -0.16 -1.26 13.05
CA LEU A 15 0.08 0.16 13.28
C LEU A 15 1.51 0.45 13.72
N GLY A 16 2.08 -0.37 14.61
CA GLY A 16 3.47 -0.25 15.04
C GLY A 16 4.45 -0.40 13.87
N ALA A 17 4.23 -1.42 13.03
CA ALA A 17 5.02 -1.63 11.81
C ALA A 17 4.87 -0.46 10.83
N TYR A 18 3.65 0.06 10.63
CA TYR A 18 3.42 1.24 9.79
C TYR A 18 4.17 2.48 10.30
N LEU A 19 4.12 2.75 11.61
CA LEU A 19 4.80 3.89 12.21
C LEU A 19 6.33 3.82 12.06
N ARG A 20 6.90 2.61 12.04
CA ARG A 20 8.32 2.41 11.73
C ARG A 20 8.63 2.57 10.25
N LEU A 21 7.84 1.93 9.38
CA LEU A 21 8.09 1.92 7.93
C LEU A 21 7.85 3.28 7.27
N ARG A 22 6.93 4.11 7.78
CA ARG A 22 6.65 5.45 7.21
C ARG A 22 7.84 6.40 7.23
N GLU A 23 8.84 6.15 8.07
CA GLU A 23 10.07 6.95 8.14
C GLU A 23 11.11 6.51 7.08
N SER A 24 10.87 5.38 6.42
CA SER A 24 11.86 4.71 5.56
C SER A 24 11.77 5.08 4.07
N GLY A 25 10.77 5.86 3.66
CA GLY A 25 10.48 6.14 2.25
C GLY A 25 9.82 7.49 2.01
N VAL A 26 9.48 7.76 0.75
CA VAL A 26 8.77 8.98 0.32
C VAL A 26 7.29 8.90 0.70
N ALA A 27 6.72 7.69 0.70
CA ALA A 27 5.35 7.43 1.09
C ALA A 27 5.21 6.04 1.71
N ALA A 28 4.19 5.87 2.53
CA ALA A 28 3.83 4.60 3.14
C ALA A 28 2.31 4.45 3.22
N PHE A 29 1.87 3.21 3.38
CA PHE A 29 0.45 2.87 3.50
C PHE A 29 0.24 1.82 4.59
N LEU A 30 -0.94 1.89 5.20
CA LEU A 30 -1.52 0.88 6.07
C LEU A 30 -2.94 0.62 5.55
N LEU A 31 -3.20 -0.62 5.14
CA LEU A 31 -4.50 -1.08 4.69
C LEU A 31 -5.01 -2.11 5.68
N GLU A 32 -6.13 -1.78 6.34
CA GLU A 32 -6.84 -2.67 7.24
C GLU A 32 -8.29 -2.80 6.77
N SER A 33 -8.86 -3.98 6.94
CA SER A 33 -10.28 -4.20 6.71
C SER A 33 -10.98 -4.37 8.04
N VAL A 34 -12.11 -3.69 8.25
CA VAL A 34 -12.95 -3.87 9.42
C VAL A 34 -14.38 -4.09 8.96
N GLU A 35 -14.92 -5.26 9.30
CA GLU A 35 -16.30 -5.64 8.96
C GLU A 35 -17.09 -5.85 10.25
N HIS A 36 -18.18 -5.10 10.43
CA HIS A 36 -19.04 -5.19 11.62
C HIS A 36 -18.26 -5.06 12.95
N GLY A 37 -17.22 -4.22 12.98
CA GLY A 37 -16.36 -4.02 14.15
C GLY A 37 -15.30 -5.11 14.38
N ARG A 38 -15.17 -6.07 13.45
CA ARG A 38 -14.13 -7.11 13.50
C ARG A 38 -13.04 -6.81 12.50
N LEU A 39 -11.79 -6.82 12.96
CA LEU A 39 -10.63 -6.75 12.09
C LEU A 39 -10.63 -7.96 11.15
N GLY A 40 -10.43 -7.70 9.86
CA GLY A 40 -10.25 -8.72 8.84
C GLY A 40 -9.01 -9.57 9.14
N ARG A 41 -8.88 -10.71 8.46
CA ARG A 41 -7.75 -11.63 8.70
C ARG A 41 -6.38 -10.99 8.39
N HIS A 42 -6.33 -10.04 7.47
CA HIS A 42 -5.09 -9.45 7.01
C HIS A 42 -5.06 -7.93 7.15
N SER A 43 -3.88 -7.42 7.54
CA SER A 43 -3.48 -6.03 7.33
C SER A 43 -2.28 -5.99 6.40
N PHE A 44 -2.23 -5.00 5.50
CA PHE A 44 -1.09 -4.79 4.59
C PHE A 44 -0.41 -3.47 4.91
N ILE A 45 0.90 -3.51 5.08
CA ILE A 45 1.73 -2.35 5.38
C ILE A 45 2.82 -2.28 4.33
N GLY A 46 3.11 -1.08 3.83
CA GLY A 46 4.26 -0.92 2.96
C GLY A 46 4.77 0.51 2.90
N ALA A 47 5.98 0.63 2.39
CA ALA A 47 6.64 1.90 2.15
C ALA A 47 7.38 1.85 0.81
N GLY A 48 7.51 3.01 0.17
CA GLY A 48 8.11 3.15 -1.13
C GLY A 48 8.87 4.47 -1.28
N SER A 49 9.94 4.43 -2.04
CA SER A 49 10.76 5.58 -2.44
C SER A 49 10.22 6.32 -3.67
N ARG A 50 9.22 5.75 -4.35
CA ARG A 50 8.64 6.31 -5.59
C ARG A 50 7.13 6.47 -5.49
N LEU A 51 6.67 7.62 -5.98
CA LEU A 51 5.27 7.90 -6.29
C LEU A 51 5.12 8.01 -7.81
N VAL A 52 4.23 7.22 -8.39
CA VAL A 52 4.05 7.13 -9.85
C VAL A 52 2.59 7.30 -10.24
N GLY A 53 2.34 7.64 -11.51
CA GLY A 53 0.99 7.66 -12.09
C GLY A 53 0.48 6.26 -12.46
N PHE A 54 -0.80 6.14 -12.78
CA PHE A 54 -1.44 4.85 -13.06
C PHE A 54 -0.80 4.04 -14.19
N ALA A 55 -0.49 4.67 -15.32
CA ALA A 55 0.10 3.98 -16.48
C ALA A 55 1.43 3.33 -16.11
N GLU A 56 2.32 4.08 -15.43
CA GLU A 56 3.59 3.54 -14.96
C GLU A 56 3.38 2.44 -13.91
N ALA A 57 2.46 2.63 -12.95
CA ALA A 57 2.14 1.60 -11.95
C ALA A 57 1.68 0.28 -12.60
N ALA A 58 0.91 0.35 -13.69
CA ALA A 58 0.42 -0.82 -14.41
C ALA A 58 1.54 -1.56 -15.16
N ASP A 59 2.52 -0.84 -15.69
CA ASP A 59 3.60 -1.41 -16.51
C ASP A 59 4.82 -1.88 -15.70
N LEU A 60 4.98 -1.41 -14.45
CA LEU A 60 6.16 -1.67 -13.62
C LEU A 60 6.33 -3.14 -13.20
N GLY A 61 5.24 -3.93 -13.16
CA GLY A 61 5.28 -5.30 -12.65
C GLY A 61 5.64 -5.42 -11.15
N ALA A 62 5.55 -4.31 -10.41
CA ALA A 62 5.83 -4.23 -8.98
C ALA A 62 4.54 -4.06 -8.17
N ALA A 63 4.57 -4.39 -6.87
CA ALA A 63 3.45 -4.09 -6.00
C ALA A 63 3.28 -2.57 -5.86
N ALA A 64 2.10 -2.07 -6.19
CA ALA A 64 1.78 -0.65 -6.13
C ALA A 64 0.44 -0.43 -5.42
N VAL A 65 0.39 0.55 -4.51
CA VAL A 65 -0.82 0.90 -3.76
C VAL A 65 -1.07 2.39 -3.90
N GLY A 66 -2.30 2.77 -4.22
CA GLY A 66 -2.59 4.15 -4.54
C GLY A 66 -4.06 4.40 -4.82
N TYR A 67 -4.31 5.48 -5.55
CA TYR A 67 -5.64 5.91 -5.93
C TYR A 67 -5.74 6.26 -7.41
N LEU A 68 -6.96 6.14 -7.92
CA LEU A 68 -7.41 6.74 -9.17
C LEU A 68 -8.41 7.84 -8.83
N GLY A 69 -8.16 9.04 -9.33
CA GLY A 69 -9.13 10.13 -9.30
C GLY A 69 -10.31 9.82 -10.21
N TYR A 70 -11.46 10.44 -9.92
CA TYR A 70 -12.68 10.24 -10.71
C TYR A 70 -12.48 10.65 -12.19
N GLU A 71 -11.62 11.63 -12.45
CA GLU A 71 -11.25 12.12 -13.77
C GLU A 71 -10.62 11.04 -14.65
N HIS A 72 -10.11 9.95 -14.07
CA HIS A 72 -9.60 8.82 -14.83
C HIS A 72 -10.72 8.12 -15.62
N ALA A 73 -11.97 8.16 -15.16
CA ALA A 73 -13.11 7.58 -15.88
C ALA A 73 -13.24 8.13 -17.30
N ALA A 74 -12.99 9.42 -17.52
CA ALA A 74 -13.03 10.06 -18.83
C ALA A 74 -11.90 9.58 -19.79
N THR A 75 -10.88 8.90 -19.26
CA THR A 75 -9.84 8.24 -20.09
C THR A 75 -10.35 6.91 -20.66
N LEU A 76 -11.19 6.20 -19.90
CA LEU A 76 -11.79 4.92 -20.30
C LEU A 76 -13.04 5.14 -21.15
N GLU A 77 -13.84 6.14 -20.79
CA GLU A 77 -15.11 6.49 -21.41
C GLU A 77 -15.10 7.98 -21.77
N PRO A 78 -14.68 8.35 -22.99
CA PRO A 78 -14.59 9.76 -23.40
C PRO A 78 -15.91 10.54 -23.37
N SER A 79 -17.04 9.83 -23.21
CA SER A 79 -18.38 10.41 -23.04
C SER A 79 -18.63 10.97 -21.63
N VAL A 80 -17.77 10.66 -20.66
CA VAL A 80 -17.90 11.14 -19.28
C VAL A 80 -17.62 12.64 -19.20
N SER A 81 -18.65 13.41 -18.89
CA SER A 81 -18.54 14.85 -18.64
C SER A 81 -17.87 15.11 -17.28
N LEU A 82 -16.78 15.87 -17.29
CA LEU A 82 -16.09 16.31 -16.08
C LEU A 82 -16.55 17.73 -15.68
N PRO A 83 -16.62 18.04 -14.37
CA PRO A 83 -16.87 19.40 -13.90
C PRO A 83 -15.81 20.39 -14.40
N ALA A 84 -16.21 21.62 -14.72
CA ALA A 84 -15.29 22.66 -15.17
C ALA A 84 -14.30 23.13 -14.08
N ALA A 85 -14.68 22.99 -12.81
CA ALA A 85 -13.83 23.30 -11.65
C ALA A 85 -13.51 21.99 -10.91
N GLY A 86 -12.22 21.68 -10.80
CA GLY A 86 -11.70 20.54 -10.06
C GLY A 86 -10.73 20.98 -8.96
N ARG A 87 -10.36 20.05 -8.08
CA ARG A 87 -9.21 20.26 -7.18
C ARG A 87 -7.93 20.07 -7.97
N GLU A 88 -6.88 20.84 -7.66
CA GLU A 88 -5.52 20.63 -8.20
C GLU A 88 -4.86 19.42 -7.53
N LEU A 89 -5.40 18.23 -7.76
CA LEU A 89 -4.83 16.97 -7.33
C LEU A 89 -4.35 16.17 -8.55
N PRO A 90 -3.31 15.33 -8.40
CA PRO A 90 -2.96 14.37 -9.45
C PRO A 90 -4.16 13.47 -9.78
N LYS A 91 -4.33 13.14 -11.07
CA LYS A 91 -5.39 12.20 -11.53
C LYS A 91 -5.23 10.78 -10.96
N SER A 92 -4.04 10.46 -10.48
CA SER A 92 -3.68 9.19 -9.87
C SER A 92 -2.40 9.36 -9.09
N GLY A 93 -2.19 8.54 -8.07
CA GLY A 93 -0.90 8.45 -7.39
C GLY A 93 -0.76 7.10 -6.71
N PHE A 94 0.36 6.43 -6.96
CA PHE A 94 0.66 5.09 -6.45
C PHE A 94 2.04 5.06 -5.82
N VAL A 95 2.12 4.52 -4.60
CA VAL A 95 3.37 4.14 -3.95
C VAL A 95 3.82 2.82 -4.56
N VAL A 96 5.01 2.81 -5.16
CA VAL A 96 5.68 1.55 -5.54
C VAL A 96 6.32 0.97 -4.28
N ALA A 97 5.86 -0.18 -3.83
CA ALA A 97 6.28 -0.76 -2.57
C ALA A 97 7.68 -1.37 -2.68
N ASP A 98 8.67 -0.72 -2.05
CA ASP A 98 10.01 -1.29 -1.84
C ASP A 98 10.01 -2.28 -0.66
N THR A 99 9.06 -2.10 0.26
CA THR A 99 8.77 -3.04 1.35
C THR A 99 7.26 -3.24 1.44
N LEU A 100 6.83 -4.49 1.50
CA LEU A 100 5.43 -4.89 1.66
C LEU A 100 5.34 -6.03 2.66
N VAL A 101 4.51 -5.84 3.68
CA VAL A 101 4.31 -6.78 4.78
C VAL A 101 2.83 -7.11 4.89
N ARG A 102 2.52 -8.39 5.01
CA ARG A 102 1.19 -8.91 5.31
C ARG A 102 1.16 -9.45 6.73
N PHE A 103 0.33 -8.88 7.58
CA PHE A 103 0.00 -9.46 8.88
C PHE A 103 -1.14 -10.46 8.69
N ASP A 104 -1.00 -11.70 9.15
CA ASP A 104 -2.08 -12.68 9.28
C ASP A 104 -2.47 -12.81 10.75
N HIS A 105 -3.56 -12.14 11.11
CA HIS A 105 -4.10 -12.13 12.48
C HIS A 105 -4.61 -13.49 12.94
N GLY A 106 -4.93 -14.39 12.00
CA GLY A 106 -5.35 -15.76 12.32
C GLY A 106 -4.18 -16.65 12.73
N LEU A 107 -2.98 -16.37 12.22
CA LEU A 107 -1.77 -17.14 12.50
C LEU A 107 -0.81 -16.45 13.49
N GLY A 108 -1.04 -15.18 13.83
CA GLY A 108 -0.15 -14.43 14.73
C GLY A 108 1.24 -14.20 14.12
N MET A 109 1.29 -13.99 12.81
CA MET A 109 2.55 -13.81 12.07
C MET A 109 2.44 -12.70 11.04
N ALA A 110 3.57 -12.05 10.77
CA ALA A 110 3.73 -11.12 9.67
C ALA A 110 4.70 -11.71 8.64
N GLU A 111 4.36 -11.58 7.36
CA GLU A 111 5.18 -12.04 6.25
C GLU A 111 5.62 -10.85 5.40
N VAL A 112 6.92 -10.76 5.15
CA VAL A 112 7.54 -9.78 4.25
C VAL A 112 7.45 -10.33 2.84
N LEU A 113 6.48 -9.80 2.08
CA LEU A 113 6.20 -10.19 0.69
C LEU A 113 7.19 -9.56 -0.30
N CYS A 114 7.72 -8.39 0.05
CA CYS A 114 8.74 -7.67 -0.71
C CYS A 114 9.60 -6.85 0.25
N GLY A 115 10.90 -6.70 -0.07
CA GLY A 115 11.85 -5.90 0.71
C GLY A 115 12.68 -6.71 1.71
N ASP A 116 13.36 -5.99 2.59
CA ASP A 116 14.28 -6.55 3.60
C ASP A 116 13.54 -6.79 4.93
N PRO A 117 13.46 -8.04 5.43
CA PRO A 117 12.84 -8.34 6.72
C PRO A 117 13.46 -7.62 7.91
N GLY A 118 14.74 -7.23 7.85
CA GLY A 118 15.40 -6.48 8.93
C GLY A 118 14.89 -5.04 9.10
N ARG A 119 14.12 -4.53 8.14
CA ARG A 119 13.54 -3.17 8.19
C ARG A 119 12.17 -3.10 8.83
N VAL A 120 11.50 -4.24 8.97
CA VAL A 120 10.13 -4.37 9.52
C VAL A 120 10.15 -4.38 11.04
#